data_AF-A0A259SAK3-F1
#
_entry.id   AF-A0A259SAK3-F1
#
_cell.length_a   1.000
_cell.length_b   1.000
_cell.length_c   1.000
_cell.angle_alpha   90.00
_cell.angle_beta   90.00
_cell.angle_gamma   90.00
#
_symmetry.space_group_name_H-M   'P 1'
#
loop_
_entity.id
_entity.type
_entity.pdbx_description
1 polymer ?
#
loop_
_entity_poly.entity_id
_entity_poly.type
_entity_poly.pdbx_seq_one_letter_code
_entity_poly.pdbx_strand_id
1 'polypeptide(L)'
;QPSSTILFPQMTPEAVGALIALYEHRIFVAGAIWHIDSYDQWGVELGKQMAGELLPAIGKAPVAGSFDPSTEALLSAIYKHWV
;
A
#
# COMPACT_ATOMS: atom_id res chain seq x y z
N GLN A 1 -14.11 -25.85 11.81
CA GLN A 1 -13.63 -24.62 11.17
C GLN A 1 -13.92 -23.45 12.12
N PRO A 2 -12.95 -22.61 12.49
CA PRO A 2 -13.18 -21.51 13.42
C PRO A 2 -13.85 -20.30 12.73
N SER A 3 -14.75 -19.62 13.43
CA SER A 3 -15.40 -18.37 12.99
C SER A 3 -15.70 -17.45 14.17
N SER A 4 -15.98 -16.18 13.87
CA SER A 4 -16.44 -15.19 14.85
C SER A 4 -17.61 -14.42 14.24
N THR A 5 -18.68 -14.25 15.03
CA THR A 5 -19.88 -13.51 14.63
C THR A 5 -20.10 -12.36 15.61
N ILE A 6 -20.18 -11.13 15.10
CA ILE A 6 -20.48 -9.94 15.89
C ILE A 6 -21.90 -9.50 15.53
N LEU A 7 -22.77 -9.40 16.54
CA LEU A 7 -24.18 -9.01 16.37
C LEU A 7 -24.43 -7.70 17.10
N PHE A 8 -25.18 -6.82 16.45
CA PHE A 8 -25.72 -5.59 17.03
C PHE A 8 -27.13 -5.34 16.47
N PRO A 9 -28.03 -4.68 17.22
CA PRO A 9 -29.45 -4.60 16.86
C PRO A 9 -29.73 -3.85 15.55
N GLN A 10 -28.98 -2.78 15.27
CA GLN A 10 -29.12 -1.96 14.06
C GLN A 10 -27.79 -1.27 13.74
N MET A 11 -27.53 -1.05 12.45
CA MET A 11 -26.38 -0.27 11.96
C MET A 11 -26.60 1.23 12.17
N THR A 12 -26.52 1.69 13.42
CA THR A 12 -26.54 3.13 13.77
C THR A 12 -25.14 3.73 13.61
N PRO A 13 -24.99 5.07 13.54
CA PRO A 13 -23.68 5.72 13.54
C PRO A 13 -22.81 5.31 14.74
N GLU A 14 -23.44 5.15 15.92
CA GLU A 14 -22.78 4.66 17.12
C GLU A 14 -22.28 3.21 16.94
N ALA A 15 -23.11 2.31 16.41
CA ALA A 15 -22.72 0.92 16.17
C ALA A 15 -21.57 0.81 15.16
N VAL A 16 -21.57 1.63 14.11
CA VAL A 16 -20.45 1.70 13.15
C VAL A 16 -19.18 2.19 13.84
N GLY A 17 -19.27 3.26 14.64
CA GLY A 17 -18.12 3.78 15.38
C GLY A 17 -17.54 2.74 16.35
N ALA A 18 -18.39 2.05 17.10
CA ALA A 18 -17.98 0.98 18.00
C ALA A 18 -17.32 -0.19 17.25
N LEU A 19 -17.84 -0.55 16.07
CA LEU A 19 -17.26 -1.60 15.23
C LEU A 19 -15.87 -1.20 14.70
N ILE A 20 -15.70 0.04 14.23
CA ILE A 20 -14.39 0.53 13.79
C ILE A 20 -13.40 0.52 14.95
N ALA A 21 -13.78 1.10 16.10
CA ALA A 21 -12.94 1.14 17.29
C ALA A 21 -12.54 -0.27 17.79
N LEU A 22 -13.44 -1.26 17.69
CA LEU A 22 -13.13 -2.65 17.99
C LEU A 22 -11.99 -3.18 17.09
N TYR A 23 -12.03 -2.90 15.80
CA TYR A 23 -10.97 -3.34 14.87
C TYR A 23 -9.67 -2.55 15.05
N GLU A 24 -9.73 -1.25 15.34
CA GLU A 24 -8.55 -0.44 15.68
C GLU A 24 -7.82 -1.01 16.90
N HIS A 25 -8.55 -1.30 17.98
CA HIS A 25 -7.97 -1.89 19.18
C HIS A 25 -7.50 -3.32 18.98
N ARG A 26 -8.18 -4.11 18.14
CA ARG A 26 -7.70 -5.46 17.77
C ARG A 26 -6.33 -5.40 17.09
N ILE A 27 -6.14 -4.48 16.16
CA ILE A 27 -4.86 -4.29 15.46
C ILE A 27 -3.80 -3.79 16.46
N PHE A 28 -4.13 -2.81 17.30
CA PHE A 28 -3.23 -2.33 18.35
C PHE A 28 -2.74 -3.45 19.27
N VAL A 29 -3.64 -4.30 19.79
CA VAL A 29 -3.28 -5.42 20.65
C VAL A 29 -2.37 -6.42 19.93
N ALA A 30 -2.65 -6.72 18.65
CA ALA A 30 -1.80 -7.59 17.84
C ALA A 30 -0.39 -7.00 17.67
N GLY A 31 -0.28 -5.70 17.37
CA GLY A 31 1.00 -5.02 17.26
C GLY A 31 1.78 -5.00 18.59
N ALA A 32 1.09 -4.75 19.70
CA ALA A 32 1.69 -4.78 21.04
C ALA A 32 2.24 -6.17 21.41
N ILE A 33 1.53 -7.25 21.05
CA ILE A 33 2.00 -8.64 21.25
C ILE A 33 3.23 -8.93 20.39
N TRP A 34 3.25 -8.45 19.14
CA TRP A 34 4.36 -8.69 18.21
C TRP A 34 5.52 -7.71 18.34
N HIS A 35 5.43 -6.73 19.26
CA HIS A 35 6.44 -5.68 19.43
C HIS A 35 6.75 -4.91 18.12
N ILE A 36 5.71 -4.63 17.34
CA ILE A 36 5.81 -3.79 16.13
C ILE A 36 5.01 -2.50 16.32
N ASP A 37 5.46 -1.43 15.67
CA ASP A 37 4.71 -0.17 15.65
C ASP A 37 3.49 -0.31 14.73
N SER A 38 2.29 -0.14 15.28
CA SER A 38 1.04 -0.17 14.51
C SER A 38 0.66 1.19 13.91
N TYR A 39 1.46 2.22 14.19
CA TYR A 39 1.20 3.60 13.84
C TYR A 39 2.20 4.17 12.83
N ASP A 40 3.19 3.39 12.41
CA ASP A 40 4.14 3.79 11.37
C ASP A 40 3.78 3.23 9.99
N GLN A 41 4.42 3.78 8.95
CA GLN A 41 4.24 3.34 7.57
C GLN A 41 5.50 3.51 6.71
N TRP A 42 6.69 3.23 7.24
CA TRP A 42 7.96 3.47 6.53
C TRP A 42 8.05 2.76 5.16
N GLY A 43 7.37 1.61 5.02
CA GLY A 43 7.38 0.81 3.80
C GLY A 43 6.85 1.52 2.54
N VAL A 44 6.18 2.67 2.66
CA VAL A 44 5.63 3.40 1.50
C VAL A 44 6.66 4.33 0.84
N GLU A 45 7.73 4.70 1.54
CA GLU A 45 8.59 5.82 1.14
C GLU A 45 9.47 5.49 -0.08
N LEU A 46 10.07 4.30 -0.12
CA LEU A 46 10.91 3.90 -1.26
C LEU A 46 10.11 3.87 -2.57
N GLY A 47 8.88 3.35 -2.53
CA GLY A 47 8.00 3.33 -3.71
C GLY A 47 7.65 4.73 -4.20
N LYS A 48 7.38 5.67 -3.29
CA LYS A 48 7.13 7.08 -3.65
C LYS A 48 8.36 7.74 -4.28
N GLN A 49 9.56 7.49 -3.73
CA GLN A 49 10.81 8.03 -4.26
C GLN A 49 11.08 7.49 -5.67
N MET A 50 11.05 6.17 -5.85
CA MET A 50 11.26 5.52 -7.14
C MET A 50 10.23 5.97 -8.18
N ALA A 51 8.95 6.09 -7.80
CA ALA A 51 7.93 6.60 -8.69
C ALA A 51 8.20 8.05 -9.12
N GLY A 52 8.68 8.90 -8.21
CA GLY A 52 9.08 10.27 -8.51
C GLY A 52 10.26 10.35 -9.49
N GLU A 53 11.25 9.47 -9.35
CA GLU A 53 12.39 9.37 -10.27
C GLU A 53 12.00 8.80 -11.65
N LEU A 54 11.06 7.85 -11.67
CA LEU A 54 10.62 7.18 -12.89
C LEU A 54 9.66 8.05 -13.73
N LEU A 55 8.81 8.85 -13.08
CA LEU A 55 7.76 9.63 -13.73
C LEU A 55 8.26 10.49 -14.92
N PRO A 56 9.41 11.20 -14.84
CA PRO A 56 9.93 11.97 -15.96
C PRO A 56 10.45 11.14 -17.14
N ALA A 57 10.74 9.85 -16.94
CA ALA A 57 11.23 8.93 -17.97
C ALA A 57 10.09 8.25 -18.74
N ILE A 58 8.89 8.18 -18.15
CA ILE A 58 7.71 7.62 -18.81
C ILE A 58 7.36 8.45 -20.05
N GLY A 59 7.13 7.78 -21.17
CA GLY A 59 6.73 8.41 -22.43
C GLY A 59 7.87 9.02 -23.25
N LYS A 60 9.12 8.85 -22.81
CA LYS A 60 10.32 9.27 -23.55
C LYS A 60 11.08 8.07 -24.10
N ALA A 61 11.89 8.32 -25.12
CA ALA A 61 12.83 7.31 -25.61
C ALA A 61 13.75 6.87 -24.45
N PRO A 62 13.90 5.55 -24.20
CA PRO A 62 14.73 5.04 -23.10
C PRO A 62 16.19 5.47 -23.24
N VAL A 63 16.80 5.90 -22.13
CA VAL A 63 18.23 6.24 -22.05
C VAL A 63 18.95 5.12 -21.30
N ALA A 64 19.86 4.43 -21.97
CA ALA A 64 20.57 3.28 -21.41
C ALA A 64 21.42 3.68 -20.20
N GLY A 65 21.39 2.84 -19.15
CA GLY A 65 22.12 3.03 -17.90
C GLY A 65 21.45 3.96 -16.90
N SER A 66 20.18 4.35 -17.12
CA SER A 66 19.45 5.22 -16.19
C SER A 66 18.75 4.42 -15.10
N PHE A 67 18.37 3.17 -15.37
CA PHE A 67 17.72 2.27 -14.41
C PHE A 67 18.29 0.86 -14.56
N ASP A 68 17.87 -0.06 -13.69
CA ASP A 68 18.22 -1.47 -13.85
C ASP A 68 17.64 -2.04 -15.18
N PRO A 69 18.24 -3.11 -15.72
CA PRO A 69 17.83 -3.64 -17.03
C PRO A 69 16.36 -4.05 -17.12
N SER A 70 15.74 -4.49 -16.03
CA SER A 70 14.33 -4.87 -16.04
C SER A 70 13.44 -3.65 -16.16
N THR A 71 13.73 -2.59 -15.42
CA THR A 71 12.99 -1.33 -15.48
C THR A 71 13.13 -0.68 -16.86
N GLU A 72 14.34 -0.70 -17.45
CA GLU A 72 14.57 -0.16 -18.80
C GLU A 72 13.83 -0.95 -19.89
N ALA A 73 13.80 -2.28 -19.78
CA ALA A 73 13.06 -3.12 -20.72
C ALA A 73 11.55 -2.81 -20.68
N LEU A 74 10.99 -2.59 -19.49
CA LEU A 74 9.59 -2.21 -19.33
C LEU A 74 9.32 -0.81 -19.87
N LEU A 75 10.16 0.19 -19.58
CA LEU A 75 10.03 1.53 -20.16
C LEU A 75 10.10 1.50 -21.69
N SER A 76 10.99 0.67 -22.25
CA SER A 76 11.11 0.48 -23.70
C SER A 76 9.86 -0.14 -24.31
N ALA A 77 9.27 -1.13 -23.65
CA ALA A 77 8.02 -1.74 -24.09
C ALA A 77 6.86 -0.73 -24.02
N ILE A 78 6.76 0.03 -22.93
CA ILE A 78 5.74 1.07 -22.76
C ILE A 78 5.88 2.14 -23.85
N TYR A 79 7.09 2.66 -24.08
CA TYR A 79 7.33 3.66 -25.13
C TYR A 79 6.93 3.15 -26.51
N LYS A 80 7.28 1.90 -26.88
CA LYS A 80 6.93 1.33 -28.20
C LYS A 80 5.44 1.11 -28.43
N HIS A 81 4.67 0.87 -27.38
CA HIS A 81 3.26 0.47 -27.48
C HIS A 81 2.28 1.61 -27.18
N TRP A 82 2.70 2.63 -26.44
CA TRP A 82 1.81 3.66 -25.87
C TRP A 82 2.20 5.09 -26.26
N VAL A 83 3.33 5.29 -26.94
CA VAL A 83 3.76 6.57 -27.54
C VAL A 83 3.90 6.38 -29.05
#